data_AF-A0A2H1W5U5-F1
#
_entry.id   AF-A0A2H1W5U5-F1
#
_cell.length_a   1.000
_cell.length_b   1.000
_cell.length_c   1.000
_cell.angle_alpha   90.00
_cell.angle_beta   90.00
_cell.angle_gamma   90.00
#
_symmetry.space_group_name_H-M   'P 1'
#
loop_
_entity.id
_entity.type
_entity.pdbx_description
1 polymer ?
#
loop_
_entity_poly.entity_id
_entity_poly.type
_entity_poly.pdbx_seq_one_letter_code
_entity_poly.pdbx_strand_id
1 'polypeptide(L)'
;MLSRLIQAILIFFVIINENRIICHNDVSLMQIPIINLLMQSAAPNYTPKNSGDLFDFLRDTYPLPGGLKSPLTEYDYIIVGAGSAGCVLAARLTEDPHVSVLVIEAGRPENYFTDVPSLAPFFQRTEYAWPYYMEPQPGICLGLINKKCYWPRGRAVGGTSVINYMIYTRGRPEEWDSMASAGNYG
;
A
#
# COMPACT_ATOMS: atom_id res chain seq x y z
N MET A 1 -17.17 -22.44 -5.66
CA MET A 1 -17.51 -21.45 -4.62
C MET A 1 -16.54 -20.25 -4.59
N LEU A 2 -15.29 -20.40 -5.08
CA LEU A 2 -14.32 -19.31 -5.29
C LEU A 2 -14.58 -18.40 -6.52
N SER A 3 -15.46 -18.78 -7.45
CA SER A 3 -15.65 -18.07 -8.73
C SER A 3 -16.69 -16.95 -8.70
N ARG A 4 -17.33 -16.68 -7.55
CA ARG A 4 -18.36 -15.62 -7.41
C ARG A 4 -17.86 -14.34 -6.71
N LEU A 5 -16.59 -14.28 -6.33
CA LEU A 5 -15.98 -13.14 -5.66
C LEU A 5 -15.29 -12.14 -6.59
N ILE A 6 -15.19 -12.43 -7.90
CA ILE A 6 -14.38 -11.63 -8.84
C ILE A 6 -15.24 -10.65 -9.67
N GLN A 7 -16.57 -10.66 -9.55
CA GLN A 7 -17.44 -10.02 -10.55
C GLN A 7 -18.18 -8.74 -10.13
N ALA A 8 -17.98 -8.18 -8.94
CA ALA A 8 -18.70 -6.97 -8.53
C ALA A 8 -17.96 -6.14 -7.48
N ILE A 9 -16.76 -5.66 -7.81
CA ILE A 9 -16.05 -4.70 -6.97
C ILE A 9 -15.53 -3.59 -7.88
N LEU A 10 -16.36 -2.56 -8.11
CA LEU A 10 -15.95 -1.30 -8.74
C LEU A 10 -15.14 -0.46 -7.73
N ILE A 11 -13.96 -0.96 -7.33
CA ILE A 11 -13.01 -0.14 -6.57
C ILE A 11 -12.05 0.48 -7.56
N PHE A 12 -12.20 1.78 -7.77
CA PHE A 12 -11.25 2.56 -8.56
C PHE A 12 -10.05 2.89 -7.69
N PHE A 13 -8.85 2.50 -8.10
CA PHE A 13 -7.60 3.00 -7.52
C PHE A 13 -6.99 4.01 -8.48
N VAL A 14 -7.06 5.30 -8.15
CA VAL A 14 -6.26 6.33 -8.82
C VAL A 14 -4.93 6.42 -8.07
N ILE A 15 -3.88 5.92 -8.72
CA ILE A 15 -2.51 6.09 -8.23
C ILE A 15 -2.02 7.48 -8.62
N ILE A 16 -1.87 8.38 -7.65
CA ILE A 16 -1.30 9.71 -7.90
C ILE A 16 0.22 9.56 -7.98
N ASN A 17 0.73 9.65 -9.21
CA ASN A 17 2.16 9.59 -9.49
C ASN A 17 2.70 11.03 -9.52
N GLU A 18 3.14 11.55 -8.36
CA GLU A 18 3.76 12.87 -8.30
C GLU A 18 5.22 12.82 -8.77
N ASN A 19 5.49 13.44 -9.92
CA ASN A 19 6.83 13.78 -10.37
C ASN A 19 7.42 14.91 -9.50
N ARG A 20 7.98 14.57 -8.34
CA ARG A 20 9.17 15.16 -7.68
C ARG A 20 9.18 14.78 -6.20
N ILE A 21 9.86 13.70 -5.85
CA ILE A 21 10.30 13.44 -4.48
C ILE A 21 11.80 13.13 -4.53
N ILE A 22 12.59 14.03 -3.97
CA ILE A 22 14.04 13.85 -3.79
C ILE A 22 14.20 12.87 -2.62
N CYS A 23 14.35 11.58 -2.92
CA CYS A 23 14.81 10.62 -1.93
C CYS A 23 16.29 10.92 -1.64
N HIS A 24 16.63 11.27 -0.39
CA HIS A 24 18.01 11.33 0.06
C HIS A 24 18.65 9.95 -0.15
N ASN A 25 19.64 9.90 -1.05
CA ASN A 25 20.44 8.73 -1.37
C ASN A 25 21.43 8.41 -0.24
N ASP A 26 20.95 7.94 0.91
CA ASP A 26 21.84 7.47 1.99
C ASP A 26 21.22 6.25 2.69
N VAL A 27 21.05 5.16 1.94
CA VAL A 27 21.02 3.80 2.52
C VAL A 27 21.85 2.90 1.62
N SER A 28 23.13 2.77 1.96
CA SER A 28 23.96 1.68 1.47
C SER A 28 23.43 0.34 2.01
N LEU A 29 23.55 -0.71 1.18
CA LEU A 29 23.28 -2.14 1.45
C LEU A 29 21.80 -2.54 1.27
N MET A 30 21.40 -3.38 0.31
CA MET A 30 22.06 -4.47 -0.41
C MET A 30 21.50 -4.48 -1.84
N GLN A 31 22.19 -3.80 -2.75
CA GLN A 31 21.84 -3.80 -4.17
C GLN A 31 22.33 -5.12 -4.78
N ILE A 32 21.58 -6.22 -4.61
CA ILE A 32 21.78 -7.36 -5.51
C ILE A 32 21.31 -6.86 -6.89
N PRO A 33 22.19 -6.76 -7.90
CA PRO A 33 21.84 -6.14 -9.18
C PRO A 33 20.63 -6.82 -9.83
N ILE A 34 20.50 -8.14 -9.63
CA ILE A 34 19.37 -8.95 -10.11
C ILE A 34 18.07 -8.55 -9.44
N ILE A 35 18.04 -8.34 -8.12
CA ILE A 35 16.82 -7.96 -7.41
C ILE A 35 16.43 -6.52 -7.75
N ASN A 36 17.41 -5.61 -7.84
CA ASN A 36 17.12 -4.26 -8.31
C ASN A 36 16.64 -4.25 -9.76
N LEU A 37 17.20 -5.06 -10.64
CA LEU A 37 16.75 -5.22 -12.01
C LEU A 37 15.32 -5.78 -12.07
N LEU A 38 15.00 -6.79 -11.25
CA LEU A 38 13.66 -7.36 -11.12
C LEU A 38 12.64 -6.35 -10.57
N MET A 39 13.03 -5.55 -9.57
CA MET A 39 12.18 -4.51 -8.99
C MET A 39 12.01 -3.31 -9.93
N GLN A 40 13.03 -2.99 -10.75
CA GLN A 40 12.96 -1.98 -11.80
C GLN A 40 12.12 -2.45 -13.00
N SER A 41 12.16 -3.73 -13.38
CA SER A 41 11.25 -4.29 -14.39
C SER A 41 9.81 -4.37 -13.89
N ALA A 42 9.61 -4.36 -12.57
CA ALA A 42 8.31 -4.24 -11.92
C ALA A 42 7.89 -2.77 -11.63
N ALA A 43 8.60 -1.77 -12.17
CA ALA A 43 8.30 -0.37 -11.91
C ALA A 43 7.02 0.13 -12.63
N PRO A 44 6.12 0.86 -11.96
CA PRO A 44 4.84 1.35 -12.49
C PRO A 44 4.98 2.47 -13.52
N ASN A 45 6.17 3.10 -13.65
CA ASN A 45 6.45 4.07 -14.71
C ASN A 45 7.02 3.44 -15.99
N TYR A 46 7.18 2.12 -16.03
CA TYR A 46 7.52 1.41 -17.25
C TYR A 46 6.23 1.09 -18.02
N THR A 47 5.84 1.97 -18.93
CA THR A 47 4.87 1.63 -19.97
C THR A 47 5.57 0.72 -20.98
N PRO A 48 5.19 -0.55 -21.12
CA PRO A 48 5.82 -1.43 -22.10
C PRO A 48 5.50 -0.85 -23.48
N LYS A 49 6.52 -0.33 -24.17
CA LYS A 49 6.37 0.11 -25.57
C LYS A 49 6.12 -1.06 -26.52
N ASN A 50 6.37 -2.30 -26.08
CA ASN A 50 6.22 -3.52 -26.86
C ASN A 50 5.39 -4.56 -26.08
N SER A 51 4.47 -5.21 -26.77
CA SER A 51 3.52 -6.24 -26.27
C SER A 51 4.18 -7.60 -25.93
N GLY A 52 5.45 -7.62 -25.56
CA GLY A 52 6.26 -8.83 -25.37
C GLY A 52 7.19 -8.76 -24.18
N ASP A 53 6.79 -8.06 -23.10
CA ASP A 53 7.56 -8.07 -21.86
C ASP A 53 7.44 -9.43 -21.18
N LEU A 54 8.58 -10.12 -21.05
CA LEU A 54 8.72 -11.44 -20.43
C LEU A 54 8.25 -11.45 -18.95
N PHE A 55 8.25 -10.29 -18.30
CA PHE A 55 7.94 -10.14 -16.87
C PHE A 55 6.63 -9.42 -16.58
N ASP A 56 5.76 -9.24 -17.58
CA ASP A 56 4.45 -8.59 -17.39
C ASP A 56 3.58 -9.35 -16.38
N PHE A 57 3.72 -10.69 -16.33
CA PHE A 57 3.02 -11.54 -15.37
C PHE A 57 3.36 -11.24 -13.91
N LEU A 58 4.48 -10.57 -13.61
CA LEU A 58 4.88 -10.23 -12.24
C LEU A 58 4.18 -8.95 -11.72
N ARG A 59 3.39 -8.28 -12.57
CA ARG A 59 2.74 -7.01 -12.23
C ARG A 59 1.24 -7.21 -12.02
N ASP A 60 0.72 -6.64 -10.94
CA ASP A 60 -0.72 -6.45 -10.81
C ASP A 60 -1.13 -5.20 -11.58
N THR A 61 -1.97 -5.39 -12.58
CA THR A 61 -2.68 -4.30 -13.26
C THR A 61 -4.09 -4.22 -12.70
N TYR A 62 -4.52 -3.00 -12.40
CA TYR A 62 -5.89 -2.71 -11.98
C TYR A 62 -6.64 -2.08 -13.17
N PRO A 63 -7.09 -2.88 -14.16
CA PRO A 63 -7.89 -2.33 -15.25
C PRO A 63 -9.16 -1.72 -14.68
N LEU A 64 -9.58 -0.59 -15.24
CA LEU A 64 -10.82 0.03 -14.80
C LEU A 64 -11.99 -0.93 -15.08
N PRO A 65 -12.92 -1.07 -14.13
CA PRO A 65 -14.05 -1.98 -14.28
C PRO A 65 -14.96 -1.54 -15.42
N GLY A 66 -15.63 -2.51 -16.06
CA GLY A 66 -16.57 -2.24 -17.16
C GLY A 66 -15.93 -1.71 -18.45
N GLY A 67 -14.60 -1.82 -18.62
CA GLY A 67 -13.90 -1.35 -19.82
C GLY A 67 -13.79 0.18 -19.90
N LEU A 68 -13.97 0.86 -18.77
CA LEU A 68 -13.74 2.30 -18.68
C LEU A 68 -12.29 2.64 -19.06
N LYS A 69 -12.09 3.78 -19.72
CA LYS A 69 -10.76 4.28 -20.09
C LYS A 69 -10.31 5.48 -19.25
N SER A 70 -11.23 6.05 -18.47
CA SER A 70 -11.02 7.20 -17.61
C SER A 70 -11.90 7.10 -16.36
N PRO A 71 -11.54 7.80 -15.26
CA PRO A 71 -12.40 7.95 -14.10
C PRO A 71 -13.76 8.56 -14.46
N LEU A 72 -14.79 8.27 -13.65
CA LEU A 72 -16.07 8.98 -13.68
C LEU A 72 -15.88 10.44 -13.25
N THR A 73 -16.81 11.31 -13.64
CA THR A 73 -16.81 12.72 -13.26
C THR A 73 -17.24 12.94 -11.80
N GLU A 74 -18.05 12.02 -11.25
CA GLU A 74 -18.62 12.09 -9.91
C GLU A 74 -18.64 10.71 -9.26
N TYR A 75 -18.56 10.67 -7.93
CA TYR A 75 -18.60 9.47 -7.09
C TYR A 75 -19.41 9.74 -5.82
N ASP A 76 -20.07 8.73 -5.29
CA ASP A 76 -20.79 8.82 -4.01
C ASP A 76 -19.82 8.93 -2.84
N TYR A 77 -18.69 8.22 -2.93
CA TYR A 77 -17.64 8.24 -1.92
C TYR A 77 -16.25 8.40 -2.53
N ILE A 78 -15.41 9.19 -1.86
CA ILE A 78 -13.98 9.30 -2.15
C ILE A 78 -13.19 8.87 -0.91
N ILE A 79 -12.41 7.82 -1.04
CA ILE A 79 -11.51 7.30 -0.01
C ILE A 79 -10.09 7.73 -0.36
N VAL A 80 -9.47 8.49 0.55
CA VAL A 80 -8.07 8.90 0.41
C VAL A 80 -7.19 7.93 1.20
N GLY A 81 -6.43 7.12 0.48
CA GLY A 81 -5.55 6.08 0.99
C GLY A 81 -6.17 4.68 0.84
N ALA A 82 -5.57 3.87 -0.02
CA ALA A 82 -5.84 2.44 -0.16
C ALA A 82 -5.08 1.64 0.91
N GLY A 83 -5.13 2.09 2.17
CA GLY A 83 -4.53 1.36 3.29
C GLY A 83 -5.41 0.21 3.78
N SER A 84 -5.01 -0.44 4.88
CA SER A 84 -5.74 -1.58 5.44
C SER A 84 -7.22 -1.26 5.76
N ALA A 85 -7.51 -0.07 6.30
CA ALA A 85 -8.88 0.36 6.55
C ALA A 85 -9.58 0.84 5.25
N GLY A 86 -8.87 1.56 4.39
CA GLY A 86 -9.41 2.12 3.14
C GLY A 86 -9.88 1.04 2.18
N CYS A 87 -9.10 -0.04 2.01
CA CYS A 87 -9.49 -1.19 1.19
C CYS A 87 -10.72 -1.91 1.75
N VAL A 88 -10.82 -2.09 3.07
CA VAL A 88 -12.00 -2.69 3.70
C VAL A 88 -13.23 -1.81 3.52
N LEU A 89 -13.11 -0.51 3.74
CA LEU A 89 -14.20 0.44 3.56
C LEU A 89 -14.69 0.46 2.12
N ALA A 90 -13.76 0.52 1.16
CA ALA A 90 -14.09 0.47 -0.27
C ALA A 90 -14.86 -0.80 -0.61
N ALA A 91 -14.36 -1.96 -0.18
CA ALA A 91 -15.02 -3.25 -0.40
C ALA A 91 -16.44 -3.29 0.17
N ARG A 92 -16.65 -2.77 1.38
CA ARG A 92 -17.98 -2.73 2.03
C ARG A 92 -18.94 -1.77 1.35
N LEU A 93 -18.50 -0.57 0.97
CA LEU A 93 -19.36 0.41 0.29
C LEU A 93 -19.80 -0.10 -1.09
N THR A 94 -18.91 -0.80 -1.81
CA THR A 94 -19.23 -1.38 -3.12
C THR A 94 -20.08 -2.65 -3.06
N GLU A 95 -20.48 -3.14 -1.87
CA GLU A 95 -21.46 -4.23 -1.76
C GLU A 95 -22.83 -3.82 -2.33
N ASP A 96 -23.15 -2.52 -2.31
CA ASP A 96 -24.29 -1.95 -3.03
C ASP A 96 -23.87 -1.61 -4.48
N PRO A 97 -24.44 -2.28 -5.51
CA PRO A 97 -24.09 -2.04 -6.91
C PRO A 97 -24.49 -0.65 -7.42
N HIS A 98 -25.31 0.10 -6.67
CA HIS A 98 -25.69 1.48 -7.01
C HIS A 98 -24.72 2.52 -6.48
N VAL A 99 -23.77 2.13 -5.62
CA VAL A 99 -22.78 3.02 -5.01
C VAL A 99 -21.49 3.04 -5.83
N SER A 100 -21.00 4.24 -6.09
CA SER A 100 -19.73 4.50 -6.77
C SER A 100 -18.67 4.98 -5.78
N VAL A 101 -17.49 4.34 -5.79
CA VAL A 101 -16.40 4.63 -4.85
C VAL A 101 -15.10 4.89 -5.61
N LEU A 102 -14.51 6.05 -5.37
CA LEU A 102 -13.16 6.38 -5.81
C LEU A 102 -12.17 6.19 -4.66
N VAL A 103 -11.13 5.38 -4.85
CA VAL A 103 -10.00 5.27 -3.93
C VAL A 103 -8.78 5.93 -4.56
N ILE A 104 -8.10 6.76 -3.79
CA ILE A 104 -6.89 7.48 -4.22
C ILE A 104 -5.71 6.96 -3.39
N GLU A 105 -4.67 6.48 -4.03
CA GLU A 105 -3.48 5.93 -3.36
C GLU A 105 -2.20 6.55 -3.94
N ALA A 106 -1.24 6.88 -3.07
CA ALA A 106 0.04 7.45 -3.52
C ALA A 106 1.11 6.38 -3.80
N GLY A 107 0.83 5.15 -3.38
CA GLY A 107 1.71 4.00 -3.47
C GLY A 107 1.52 3.11 -4.68
N ARG A 108 2.35 2.07 -4.71
CA ARG A 108 2.40 1.10 -5.79
C ARG A 108 1.33 0.00 -5.66
N PRO A 109 0.95 -0.65 -6.77
CA PRO A 109 0.26 -1.94 -6.68
C PRO A 109 1.14 -2.98 -5.94
N GLU A 110 0.48 -3.95 -5.31
CA GLU A 110 1.12 -5.19 -4.83
C GLU A 110 1.75 -5.98 -5.99
N ASN A 111 2.61 -6.94 -5.66
CA ASN A 111 3.18 -7.86 -6.62
C ASN A 111 3.43 -9.22 -5.95
N TYR A 112 3.76 -10.26 -6.72
CA TYR A 112 3.98 -11.61 -6.18
C TYR A 112 5.06 -11.69 -5.09
N PHE A 113 6.02 -10.77 -5.06
CA PHE A 113 7.04 -10.74 -4.03
C PHE A 113 6.53 -10.15 -2.72
N THR A 114 5.57 -9.21 -2.77
CA THR A 114 4.97 -8.64 -1.55
C THR A 114 4.17 -9.67 -0.75
N ASP A 115 3.69 -10.72 -1.41
CA ASP A 115 3.00 -11.84 -0.77
C ASP A 115 3.92 -12.76 0.04
N VAL A 116 5.24 -12.67 -0.16
CA VAL A 116 6.22 -13.53 0.52
C VAL A 116 6.56 -12.92 1.90
N PRO A 117 6.09 -13.49 3.03
CA PRO A 117 6.19 -12.81 4.33
C PRO A 117 7.62 -12.59 4.82
N SER A 118 8.56 -13.47 4.42
CA SER A 118 9.97 -13.35 4.78
C SER A 118 10.66 -12.13 4.14
N LEU A 119 10.06 -11.53 3.10
CA LEU A 119 10.57 -10.33 2.43
C LEU A 119 10.03 -9.03 3.05
N ALA A 120 9.16 -9.07 4.07
CA ALA A 120 8.64 -7.86 4.71
C ALA A 120 9.71 -6.85 5.19
N PRO A 121 10.84 -7.25 5.84
CA PRO A 121 11.91 -6.32 6.20
C PRO A 121 12.57 -5.64 5.00
N PHE A 122 12.59 -6.32 3.86
CA PHE A 122 13.14 -5.78 2.62
C PHE A 122 12.23 -4.69 2.08
N PHE A 123 10.92 -4.95 1.95
CA PHE A 123 9.97 -3.97 1.44
C PHE A 123 9.86 -2.70 2.27
N GLN A 124 10.07 -2.79 3.59
CA GLN A 124 10.17 -1.63 4.47
C GLN A 124 11.23 -0.63 4.04
N ARG A 125 12.27 -1.05 3.31
CA ARG A 125 13.38 -0.20 2.82
C ARG A 125 13.28 0.12 1.32
N THR A 126 12.14 -0.15 0.71
CA THR A 126 11.88 0.16 -0.70
C THR A 126 10.83 1.27 -0.80
N GLU A 127 10.46 1.62 -2.01
CA GLU A 127 9.36 2.55 -2.30
C GLU A 127 7.96 2.03 -1.93
N TYR A 128 7.83 0.77 -1.54
CA TYR A 128 6.63 0.23 -0.87
C TYR A 128 6.43 0.81 0.53
N ALA A 129 7.38 1.62 1.04
CA ALA A 129 7.27 2.30 2.31
C ALA A 129 7.56 3.80 2.19
N TRP A 130 6.80 4.59 2.94
CA TRP A 130 7.20 5.92 3.38
C TRP A 130 8.35 5.79 4.38
N PRO A 131 9.54 6.33 4.08
CA PRO A 131 10.72 6.18 4.92
C PRO A 131 10.72 7.22 6.05
N TYR A 132 9.70 7.21 6.91
CA TYR A 132 9.63 8.17 8.01
C TYR A 132 10.68 7.87 9.08
N TYR A 133 11.18 8.94 9.68
CA TYR A 133 12.05 8.90 10.84
C TYR A 133 11.39 9.72 11.95
N MET A 134 11.43 9.19 13.17
CA MET A 134 10.99 9.95 14.33
C MET A 134 11.98 11.09 14.62
N GLU A 135 11.47 12.22 15.11
CA GLU A 135 12.33 13.28 15.64
C GLU A 135 13.12 12.77 16.86
N PRO A 136 14.37 13.21 17.08
CA PRO A 136 15.18 12.74 18.19
C PRO A 136 14.49 13.01 19.52
N GLN A 137 14.37 11.99 20.37
CA GLN A 137 13.79 12.10 21.70
C GLN A 137 14.81 11.69 22.76
N PRO A 138 14.87 12.37 23.92
CA PRO A 138 15.74 11.97 25.02
C PRO A 138 15.50 10.52 25.45
N GLY A 139 16.55 9.71 25.49
CA GLY A 139 16.49 8.30 25.95
C GLY A 139 15.98 7.28 24.93
N ILE A 140 15.64 7.68 23.70
CA ILE A 140 15.09 6.78 22.67
C ILE A 140 16.11 6.60 21.54
N CYS A 141 16.18 5.40 20.96
CA CYS A 141 16.98 5.09 19.77
C CYS A 141 18.45 5.51 19.83
N LEU A 142 19.05 5.44 21.03
CA LEU A 142 20.42 5.89 21.31
C LEU A 142 21.50 5.18 20.46
N GLY A 143 21.23 3.95 20.02
CA GLY A 143 22.12 3.15 19.17
C GLY A 143 21.91 3.34 17.67
N LEU A 144 20.99 4.21 17.24
CA LEU A 144 20.70 4.45 15.82
C LEU A 144 21.39 5.72 15.32
N ILE A 145 21.59 5.78 14.00
CA ILE A 145 22.18 6.94 13.32
C ILE A 145 21.36 8.18 13.66
N ASN A 146 22.06 9.25 14.08
CA ASN A 146 21.46 10.53 14.49
C ASN A 146 20.42 10.42 15.63
N LYS A 147 20.41 9.30 16.39
CA LYS A 147 19.43 9.00 17.45
C LYS A 147 17.97 9.07 16.95
N LYS A 148 17.74 8.79 15.67
CA LYS A 148 16.40 8.77 15.05
C LYS A 148 15.94 7.34 14.84
N CYS A 149 14.71 7.05 15.24
CA CYS A 149 14.10 5.75 14.98
C CYS A 149 13.54 5.70 13.56
N TYR A 150 13.85 4.64 12.84
CA TYR A 150 13.20 4.36 11.57
C TYR A 150 11.79 3.85 11.80
N TRP A 151 10.79 4.44 11.14
CA TRP A 151 9.38 4.13 11.35
C TRP A 151 8.62 4.03 10.02
N PRO A 152 8.86 2.96 9.24
CA PRO A 152 8.29 2.82 7.90
C PRO A 152 6.76 2.69 7.96
N ARG A 153 6.08 3.31 7.00
CA ARG A 153 4.63 3.16 6.77
C ARG A 153 4.40 2.68 5.35
N GLY A 154 3.46 1.76 5.13
CA GLY A 154 3.21 1.24 3.79
C GLY A 154 2.75 2.33 2.83
N ARG A 155 3.36 2.34 1.64
CA ARG A 155 3.06 3.18 0.49
C ARG A 155 2.74 2.26 -0.70
N ALA A 156 1.61 1.58 -0.59
CA ALA A 156 1.11 0.64 -1.58
C ALA A 156 -0.41 0.51 -1.49
N VAL A 157 -1.06 -0.06 -2.50
CA VAL A 157 -2.42 -0.57 -2.38
C VAL A 157 -2.40 -1.70 -1.34
N GLY A 158 -3.24 -1.61 -0.31
CA GLY A 158 -3.13 -2.38 0.96
C GLY A 158 -2.43 -1.60 2.09
N GLY A 159 -1.57 -0.64 1.75
CA GLY A 159 -0.84 0.22 2.68
C GLY A 159 0.11 -0.57 3.58
N THR A 160 0.00 -0.39 4.90
CA THR A 160 0.94 -1.03 5.83
C THR A 160 0.73 -2.54 5.95
N SER A 161 -0.40 -3.10 5.51
CA SER A 161 -0.57 -4.56 5.48
C SER A 161 0.41 -5.25 4.53
N VAL A 162 0.84 -4.57 3.46
CA VAL A 162 1.79 -5.09 2.47
C VAL A 162 3.19 -5.30 3.05
N ILE A 163 3.58 -4.45 4.02
CA ILE A 163 4.91 -4.45 4.62
C ILE A 163 4.90 -4.90 6.09
N ASN A 164 3.81 -5.54 6.52
CA ASN A 164 3.65 -6.02 7.89
C ASN A 164 4.39 -7.36 8.10
N TYR A 165 4.37 -7.84 9.34
CA TYR A 165 4.99 -9.12 9.72
C TYR A 165 3.99 -10.27 9.84
N MET A 166 2.79 -10.14 9.25
CA MET A 166 1.71 -11.14 9.31
C MET A 166 1.30 -11.55 10.73
N ILE A 167 1.58 -10.70 11.73
CA ILE A 167 1.24 -10.96 13.12
C ILE A 167 -0.21 -10.56 13.35
N TYR A 168 -1.04 -11.54 13.71
CA TYR A 168 -2.41 -11.31 14.14
C TYR A 168 -2.51 -11.32 15.66
N THR A 169 -2.99 -10.22 16.23
CA THR A 169 -3.33 -10.12 17.66
C THR A 169 -4.59 -9.28 17.81
N ARG A 170 -5.32 -9.48 18.91
CA ARG A 170 -6.42 -8.62 19.32
C ARG A 170 -6.06 -7.92 20.62
N GLY A 171 -6.46 -6.66 20.76
CA GLY A 171 -6.36 -5.91 22.02
C GLY A 171 -7.20 -6.56 23.11
N ARG A 172 -6.89 -6.23 24.37
CA ARG A 172 -7.65 -6.76 25.50
C ARG A 172 -9.03 -6.08 25.58
N PRO A 173 -10.09 -6.78 26.03
CA PRO A 173 -11.43 -6.19 26.16
C PRO A 173 -11.43 -4.86 26.93
N GLU A 174 -10.64 -4.78 27.99
CA GLU A 174 -10.58 -3.61 28.87
C GLU A 174 -10.04 -2.35 28.16
N GLU A 175 -9.21 -2.51 27.11
CA GLU A 175 -8.72 -1.38 26.32
C GLU A 175 -9.86 -0.75 25.50
N TRP A 176 -10.77 -1.57 24.99
CA TRP A 176 -11.96 -1.10 24.26
C TRP A 176 -12.97 -0.45 25.19
N ASP A 177 -13.20 -1.04 26.37
CA ASP A 177 -14.07 -0.46 27.40
C ASP A 177 -13.53 0.90 27.87
N SER A 178 -12.22 1.02 28.05
CA SER A 178 -11.59 2.29 28.40
C SER A 178 -11.79 3.34 27.32
N MET A 179 -11.68 2.97 26.04
CA MET A 179 -11.89 3.90 24.93
C MET A 179 -13.34 4.39 24.88
N ALA A 180 -14.31 3.49 25.07
CA ALA A 180 -15.73 3.85 25.16
C ALA A 180 -16.02 4.76 26.35
N SER A 181 -15.46 4.46 27.53
CA SER A 181 -15.61 5.30 28.74
C SER A 181 -15.02 6.70 28.58
N ALA A 182 -14.01 6.87 27.72
CA ALA A 182 -13.44 8.15 27.35
C ALA A 182 -14.29 8.93 26.33
N GLY A 183 -15.46 8.41 25.95
CA GLY A 183 -16.41 9.04 25.03
C GLY A 183 -16.24 8.68 23.56
N ASN A 184 -15.36 7.72 23.23
CA ASN A 184 -15.12 7.26 21.86
C ASN A 184 -15.89 5.96 21.60
N TYR A 185 -17.19 6.05 21.34
CA TYR A 185 -18.07 4.89 21.15
C TYR A 185 -17.97 4.25 19.76
N GLY A 186 -17.26 4.90 18.82
CA GLY A 186 -17.25 4.57 17.40
C GLY A 186 -17.78 5.72 16.58
#